data_AF-A0A7V8QQA7-F1
#
_entry.id   AF-A0A7V8QQA7-F1
#
_cell.length_a   1.000
_cell.length_b   1.000
_cell.length_c   1.000
_cell.angle_alpha   90.00
_cell.angle_beta   90.00
_cell.angle_gamma   90.00
#
_symmetry.space_group_name_H-M   'P 1'
#
loop_
_entity.id
_entity.type
_entity.pdbx_description
1 polymer ?
#
loop_
_entity_poly.entity_id
_entity_poly.type
_entity_poly.pdbx_seq_one_letter_code
_entity_poly.pdbx_strand_id
1 'polypeptide(L)'
;MNRIINLFFLISFILFFFYIYKYYTSSKNIKNINLNRSNIEIILKKKITNLPVLGNDTENVINFNTSFSEDIKNSEPRSFWNLLKLK
;
A
#
# COMPACT_ATOMS: atom_id res chain seq x y z
N MET A 1 -4.15 -23.71 36.52
CA MET A 1 -4.08 -24.20 35.12
C MET A 1 -4.18 -23.05 34.11
N ASN A 2 -5.26 -22.26 34.10
CA ASN A 2 -5.48 -21.19 33.12
C ASN A 2 -4.36 -20.12 33.06
N ARG A 3 -3.77 -19.74 34.21
CA ARG A 3 -2.66 -18.76 34.24
C ARG A 3 -1.38 -19.27 33.56
N ILE A 4 -1.08 -20.57 33.71
CA ILE A 4 0.09 -21.21 33.08
C ILE A 4 -0.13 -21.32 31.56
N ILE A 5 -1.35 -21.69 31.16
CA ILE A 5 -1.75 -21.76 29.75
C ILE A 5 -1.66 -20.38 29.09
N ASN A 6 -2.16 -19.33 29.74
CA ASN A 6 -2.07 -17.96 29.23
C ASN A 6 -0.61 -17.50 29.09
N LEU A 7 0.25 -17.86 30.05
CA LEU A 7 1.68 -17.55 29.99
C LEU A 7 2.36 -18.27 28.82
N PHE A 8 2.02 -19.55 28.60
CA PHE A 8 2.51 -20.32 27.46
C PHE A 8 2.12 -19.66 26.11
N PHE A 9 0.86 -19.23 25.97
CA PHE A 9 0.42 -18.53 24.75
C PHE A 9 1.15 -17.20 24.55
N LEU A 10 1.38 -16.43 25.62
CA LEU A 10 2.13 -15.18 25.53
C LEU A 10 3.57 -15.42 25.05
N ILE A 11 4.23 -16.44 25.59
CA ILE A 11 5.60 -16.82 25.19
C ILE A 11 5.64 -17.30 23.74
N SER A 12 4.68 -18.14 23.34
CA SER A 12 4.55 -18.62 21.97
C SER A 12 4.35 -17.47 20.98
N PHE A 13 3.52 -16.48 21.34
CA PHE A 13 3.31 -15.27 20.55
C PHE A 13 4.61 -14.48 20.37
N ILE A 14 5.36 -14.23 21.44
CA ILE A 14 6.64 -13.50 21.37
C ILE A 14 7.66 -14.26 20.52
N LEU A 15 7.76 -15.59 20.71
CA LEU A 15 8.65 -16.44 19.91
C LEU A 15 8.31 -16.39 18.42
N PHE A 16 7.04 -16.40 18.07
CA PHE A 16 6.60 -16.30 16.68
C PHE A 16 7.12 -15.03 16.00
N PHE A 17 6.94 -13.86 16.62
CA PHE A 17 7.48 -12.60 16.06
C PHE A 17 9.01 -12.60 16.04
N PHE A 18 9.66 -13.18 17.04
CA PHE A 18 11.12 -13.31 17.06
C PHE A 18 11.64 -14.14 15.87
N TYR A 19 10.99 -15.27 15.56
CA TYR A 19 11.37 -16.10 14.41
C TYR A 19 11.12 -15.39 13.09
N ILE A 20 10.00 -14.68 12.94
CA ILE A 20 9.72 -13.84 11.77
C ILE A 20 10.81 -12.79 11.60
N TYR A 21 11.08 -12.02 12.65
CA TYR A 21 12.12 -10.99 12.63
C TYR A 21 13.47 -11.56 12.22
N LYS A 22 13.89 -12.67 12.83
CA LYS A 22 15.14 -13.37 12.49
C LYS A 22 15.20 -13.83 11.04
N TYR A 23 14.10 -14.37 10.51
CA TYR A 23 14.02 -14.80 9.11
C TYR A 23 14.17 -13.62 8.16
N TYR A 24 13.39 -12.56 8.38
CA TYR A 24 13.36 -11.40 7.47
C TYR A 24 14.67 -10.59 7.51
N THR A 25 15.30 -10.47 8.68
CA THR A 25 16.60 -9.80 8.85
C THR A 25 17.80 -10.67 8.49
N SER A 26 17.59 -11.96 8.19
CA SER A 26 18.70 -12.83 7.79
C SER A 26 19.36 -12.30 6.51
N SER A 27 20.69 -12.35 6.47
CA SER A 27 21.49 -11.94 5.30
C SER A 27 21.06 -12.67 4.02
N LYS A 28 20.65 -13.94 4.14
CA LYS A 28 20.11 -14.74 3.04
C LYS A 28 18.81 -14.14 2.48
N ASN A 29 17.86 -13.77 3.34
CA ASN A 29 16.60 -13.19 2.89
C ASN A 29 16.82 -11.79 2.29
N ILE A 30 17.63 -10.95 2.93
CA ILE A 30 18.00 -9.63 2.39
C ILE A 30 18.66 -9.75 1.01
N LYS A 31 19.59 -10.70 0.84
CA LYS A 31 20.24 -10.97 -0.44
C LYS A 31 19.23 -11.40 -1.51
N ASN A 32 18.33 -12.32 -1.19
CA ASN A 32 17.30 -12.78 -2.12
C ASN A 32 16.35 -11.64 -2.54
N ILE A 33 15.93 -10.79 -1.60
CA ILE A 33 15.10 -9.62 -1.89
C ILE A 33 15.83 -8.69 -2.87
N ASN A 34 17.11 -8.40 -2.61
CA ASN A 34 17.90 -7.51 -3.46
C ASN A 34 18.10 -8.08 -4.87
N LEU A 35 18.37 -9.38 -4.99
CA LEU A 35 18.50 -10.07 -6.28
C LEU A 35 17.17 -10.03 -7.06
N ASN A 36 16.05 -10.33 -6.41
CA ASN A 36 14.73 -10.28 -7.05
C ASN A 36 14.38 -8.87 -7.54
N ARG A 37 14.68 -7.82 -6.75
CA ARG A 37 14.46 -6.43 -7.15
C ARG A 37 15.34 -6.01 -8.32
N SER A 38 16.63 -6.36 -8.30
CA SER A 38 17.57 -6.10 -9.39
C SER A 38 17.10 -6.75 -10.69
N ASN A 39 16.62 -7.99 -10.64
CA ASN A 39 16.06 -8.68 -11.81
C ASN A 39 14.85 -7.93 -12.39
N ILE A 40 13.95 -7.41 -11.54
CA ILE A 40 12.80 -6.61 -11.98
C ILE A 40 13.28 -5.31 -12.63
N GLU A 41 14.29 -4.64 -12.07
CA GLU A 41 14.86 -3.42 -12.65
C GLU A 41 15.44 -3.68 -14.06
N ILE A 42 16.17 -4.78 -14.23
CA ILE A 42 16.70 -5.20 -15.55
C ILE A 42 15.55 -5.46 -16.53
N ILE A 43 14.52 -6.18 -16.11
CA ILE A 43 13.34 -6.48 -16.93
C ILE A 43 12.61 -5.19 -17.32
N LEU A 44 12.42 -4.26 -16.37
CA LEU A 44 11.80 -2.96 -16.63
C LEU A 44 12.61 -2.14 -17.62
N LYS A 45 13.93 -2.02 -17.43
CA LYS A 45 14.81 -1.31 -18.38
C LYS A 45 14.68 -1.90 -19.79
N LYS A 46 14.68 -3.23 -19.93
CA LYS A 46 14.50 -3.91 -21.23
C LYS A 46 13.10 -3.70 -21.85
N LYS A 47 12.06 -3.55 -21.03
CA LYS A 47 10.68 -3.35 -21.51
C LYS A 47 10.38 -1.88 -21.82
N ILE A 48 10.90 -0.95 -21.02
CA ILE A 48 10.70 0.50 -21.15
C ILE A 48 11.37 1.04 -22.41
N THR A 49 12.50 0.47 -22.87
CA THR A 49 13.09 0.85 -24.16
C THR A 49 12.13 0.69 -25.34
N ASN A 50 11.12 -0.16 -25.21
CA ASN A 50 10.15 -0.43 -26.26
C ASN A 50 8.78 0.22 -26.00
N LEU A 51 8.65 0.98 -24.91
CA LEU A 51 7.42 1.70 -24.59
C LEU A 51 7.45 3.06 -25.28
N PRO A 52 6.48 3.38 -26.16
CA PRO A 52 6.39 4.71 -26.72
C PRO A 52 6.10 5.71 -25.60
N VAL A 53 6.88 6.78 -25.54
CA VAL A 53 6.54 7.92 -24.70
C VAL A 53 5.35 8.60 -25.35
N LEU A 54 4.19 8.58 -24.68
CA LEU A 54 3.04 9.36 -25.10
C LEU A 54 3.39 10.83 -24.93
N GLY A 55 3.37 11.58 -26.03
CA GLY A 55 3.45 13.03 -25.99
C GLY A 55 2.28 13.60 -25.20
N ASN A 56 2.44 14.82 -24.69
CA ASN A 56 1.34 15.54 -24.06
C ASN A 56 0.17 15.67 -25.05
N ASP A 57 -0.91 14.92 -24.82
CA ASP A 57 -2.15 14.97 -25.59
C ASP A 57 -3.24 15.77 -24.85
N THR A 58 -2.89 16.47 -23.77
CA THR A 58 -3.83 17.24 -22.95
C THR A 58 -4.22 18.61 -23.55
N GLU A 59 -3.70 18.97 -24.73
CA GLU A 59 -4.21 20.12 -25.48
C GLU A 59 -5.70 19.87 -25.81
N ASN A 60 -6.58 20.62 -25.16
CA ASN A 60 -8.04 20.54 -25.26
C ASN A 60 -8.71 19.33 -24.58
N VAL A 61 -8.01 18.59 -23.70
CA VAL A 61 -8.64 17.54 -22.89
C VAL A 61 -9.40 18.20 -21.72
N ILE A 62 -10.71 18.35 -21.95
CA ILE A 62 -11.78 18.59 -20.97
C ILE A 62 -11.49 19.78 -20.05
N ASN A 63 -11.92 20.97 -20.48
CA ASN A 63 -12.36 21.98 -19.51
C ASN A 63 -13.37 21.30 -18.60
N PHE A 64 -13.03 21.16 -17.31
CA PHE A 64 -13.88 20.55 -16.31
C PHE A 64 -15.27 21.17 -16.40
N ASN A 65 -16.25 20.43 -16.94
CA ASN A 65 -17.60 20.94 -17.11
C ASN A 65 -18.18 21.14 -15.71
N THR A 66 -18.25 22.39 -15.28
CA THR A 66 -18.69 22.82 -13.94
C THR A 66 -20.18 22.56 -13.69
N SER A 67 -20.88 21.81 -14.54
CA SER A 67 -22.26 21.39 -14.29
C SER A 67 -22.42 20.55 -13.02
N PHE A 68 -21.36 19.90 -12.51
CA PHE A 68 -21.36 19.29 -11.17
C PHE A 68 -21.24 20.30 -10.01
N SER A 69 -20.87 21.56 -10.27
CA SER A 69 -20.64 22.54 -9.21
C SER A 69 -21.92 23.03 -8.55
N GLU A 70 -23.06 22.97 -9.25
CA GLU A 70 -24.39 23.26 -8.68
C GLU A 70 -24.93 22.09 -7.86
N ASP A 71 -24.72 20.84 -8.30
CA ASP A 71 -25.14 19.63 -7.58
C ASP A 71 -24.35 19.42 -6.27
N ILE A 72 -23.06 19.77 -6.26
CA ILE A 72 -22.22 19.65 -5.05
C ILE A 72 -22.64 20.68 -3.99
N LYS A 73 -23.10 21.88 -4.37
CA LYS A 73 -23.58 22.91 -3.43
C LYS A 73 -24.86 22.50 -2.69
N ASN A 74 -25.71 21.68 -3.30
CA ASN A 74 -26.97 21.24 -2.73
C ASN A 74 -26.93 19.82 -2.13
N SER A 75 -25.80 19.12 -2.23
CA SER A 75 -25.68 17.77 -1.67
C SER A 75 -25.58 17.82 -0.15
N GLU A 76 -26.49 17.11 0.53
CA GLU A 76 -26.47 16.92 1.98
C GLU A 76 -25.06 16.55 2.48
N PRO A 77 -24.65 17.02 3.67
CA PRO A 77 -23.32 16.73 4.21
C PRO A 77 -23.09 15.22 4.20
N ARG A 78 -22.00 14.78 3.57
CA ARG A 78 -21.66 13.36 3.43
C ARG A 78 -21.70 12.71 4.82
N SER A 79 -22.57 11.71 4.98
CA SER A 79 -22.80 10.97 6.22
C SER A 79 -21.51 10.40 6.84
N PHE A 80 -20.48 10.21 6.02
CA PHE A 80 -19.12 9.89 6.45
C PHE A 80 -18.60 10.82 7.56
N TRP A 81 -18.81 12.14 7.45
CA TRP A 81 -18.32 13.10 8.44
C TRP A 81 -19.04 12.98 9.79
N ASN A 82 -20.26 12.42 9.82
CA ASN A 82 -20.95 12.16 11.09
C ASN A 82 -20.28 11.03 11.88
N LEU A 83 -19.56 10.11 11.23
CA LEU A 83 -18.80 9.05 11.92
C LEU A 83 -17.60 9.60 12.69
N LEU A 84 -17.06 10.74 12.25
CA LEU A 84 -15.90 11.39 12.85
C LEU A 84 -16.27 12.38 13.95
N LYS A 85 -17.57 12.67 14.13
CA LYS A 85 -18.04 13.46 15.25
C LYS A 85 -17.92 12.62 16.52
N LEU A 86 -16.96 12.97 17.37
CA LEU A 86 -16.85 12.41 18.72
C LEU A 86 -18.05 12.89 19.56
N LYS A 87 -18.59 11.99 20.39
CA LYS A 87 -19.78 12.22 21.21
C LYS A 87 -19.48 13.11 22.41
#